data_AF-T0ZM13-F1
#
_entry.id   AF-T0ZM13-F1
#
_cell.length_a   1.000
_cell.length_b   1.000
_cell.length_c   1.000
_cell.angle_alpha   90.00
_cell.angle_beta   90.00
_cell.angle_gamma   90.00
#
_symmetry.space_group_name_H-M   'P 1'
#
loop_
_entity.id
_entity.type
_entity.pdbx_description
1 polymer ?
#
loop_
_entity_poly.entity_id
_entity_poly.type
_entity_poly.pdbx_seq_one_letter_code
_entity_poly.pdbx_strand_id
1 'polypeptide(L)'
;MGCVIFELLTGKHPFDKASAEVAQREGRRPPAVPGLTRRQYKTLCDSVAFTREQRLKSAAELIDGLREVTWCQRYGRPFAYGAGVVVLLALGAWGLSRYLHDQQVAHVVERFAPTNARHYANVGQAMTALNGLNPRDRTRIVLEDGEIIQNFLLNRIRSHWDPSVDHYDFAGAERVFQARDQLRLYSPALDREHRAIEQQRNDLLNTLDTQLMERISAGAIFASQPHDVIATMAKIRAMDPTSALLKNSQLELKYDIAIGQSLGSGQIAQAQQQLKLARSVFPDSRRLAVRAQQLAALSSS
;
A
#
# COMPACT_ATOMS: atom_id res chain seq x y z
N MET A 1 -69.75 -36.35 -7.63
CA MET A 1 -69.10 -35.04 -7.49
C MET A 1 -68.20 -34.68 -8.68
N GLY A 2 -67.30 -35.57 -9.14
CA GLY A 2 -66.39 -35.29 -10.27
C GLY A 2 -67.07 -34.84 -11.57
N CYS A 3 -68.18 -35.46 -11.97
CA CYS A 3 -68.90 -35.08 -13.19
C CYS A 3 -69.45 -33.66 -13.15
N VAL A 4 -69.94 -33.21 -11.99
CA VAL A 4 -70.46 -31.85 -11.78
C VAL A 4 -69.33 -30.83 -11.93
N ILE A 5 -68.13 -31.13 -11.42
CA ILE A 5 -66.98 -30.23 -11.56
C ILE A 5 -66.52 -30.13 -13.03
N PHE A 6 -66.56 -31.23 -13.78
CA PHE A 6 -66.32 -31.18 -15.23
C PHE A 6 -67.35 -30.31 -15.96
N GLU A 7 -68.63 -30.44 -15.62
CA GLU A 7 -69.69 -29.62 -16.21
C GLU A 7 -69.53 -28.13 -15.87
N LEU A 8 -69.16 -27.80 -14.64
CA LEU A 8 -68.89 -26.42 -14.25
C LEU A 8 -67.68 -25.81 -14.96
N LEU A 9 -66.63 -26.61 -15.20
CA LEU A 9 -65.38 -26.11 -15.79
C LEU A 9 -65.40 -26.10 -17.32
N THR A 10 -66.16 -27.00 -17.97
CA THR A 10 -66.15 -27.18 -19.43
C THR A 10 -67.49 -26.89 -20.09
N GLY A 11 -68.56 -26.72 -19.30
CA GLY A 11 -69.94 -26.62 -19.80
C GLY A 11 -70.51 -27.94 -20.33
N LYS A 12 -69.77 -29.06 -20.24
CA LYS A 12 -70.13 -30.37 -20.80
C LYS A 12 -69.93 -31.50 -19.80
N HIS A 13 -70.80 -32.52 -19.87
CA HIS A 13 -70.64 -33.73 -19.07
C HIS A 13 -69.41 -34.51 -19.55
N PRO A 14 -68.58 -35.09 -18.65
CA PRO A 14 -67.32 -35.74 -19.04
C PRO A 14 -67.48 -36.92 -20.01
N PHE A 15 -68.68 -37.49 -20.09
CA PHE A 15 -69.02 -38.62 -20.98
C PHE A 15 -70.28 -38.37 -21.82
N ASP A 16 -70.63 -37.10 -22.09
CA ASP A 16 -71.81 -36.72 -22.88
C ASP A 16 -73.13 -37.33 -22.38
N LYS A 17 -73.31 -37.38 -21.06
CA LYS A 17 -74.47 -37.96 -20.35
C LYS A 17 -74.75 -39.44 -20.66
N ALA A 18 -73.80 -40.19 -21.23
CA ALA A 18 -73.92 -41.64 -21.36
C ALA A 18 -73.89 -42.34 -20.00
N SER A 19 -74.56 -43.49 -19.90
CA SER A 19 -74.50 -44.33 -18.70
C SER A 19 -73.08 -44.85 -18.46
N ALA A 20 -72.73 -45.09 -17.21
CA ALA A 20 -71.38 -45.51 -16.83
C ALA A 20 -70.93 -46.80 -17.57
N GLU A 21 -71.84 -47.76 -17.76
CA GLU A 21 -71.55 -49.01 -18.48
C GLU A 21 -71.29 -48.81 -19.98
N VAL A 22 -72.00 -47.87 -20.61
CA VAL A 22 -71.81 -47.55 -22.04
C VAL A 22 -70.52 -46.78 -22.23
N ALA A 23 -70.29 -45.75 -21.40
CA ALA A 23 -69.07 -44.96 -21.45
C ALA A 23 -67.80 -45.79 -21.15
N GLN A 24 -67.92 -46.79 -20.27
CA GLN A 24 -66.85 -47.76 -19.99
C GLN A 24 -66.63 -48.73 -21.16
N ARG A 25 -67.70 -49.32 -21.72
CA ARG A 25 -67.61 -50.23 -22.88
C ARG A 25 -66.99 -49.56 -24.10
N GLU A 26 -67.31 -48.29 -24.32
CA GLU A 26 -66.78 -47.49 -25.42
C GLU A 26 -65.42 -46.82 -25.11
N GLY A 27 -64.87 -47.02 -23.90
CA GLY A 27 -63.58 -46.48 -23.52
C GLY A 27 -63.51 -44.94 -23.52
N ARG A 28 -64.64 -44.26 -23.30
CA ARG A 28 -64.71 -42.80 -23.34
C ARG A 28 -63.80 -42.17 -22.29
N ARG A 29 -63.12 -41.10 -22.67
CA ARG A 29 -62.24 -40.33 -21.77
C ARG A 29 -62.83 -38.94 -21.53
N PRO A 30 -62.66 -38.38 -20.33
CA PRO A 30 -63.08 -37.01 -20.06
C PRO A 30 -62.40 -36.02 -21.02
N PRO A 31 -63.08 -34.92 -21.40
CA PRO A 31 -62.50 -33.90 -22.24
C PRO A 31 -61.37 -33.15 -21.52
N ALA A 32 -60.42 -32.65 -22.29
CA ALA A 32 -59.36 -31.78 -21.75
C ALA A 32 -59.98 -30.48 -21.21
N VAL A 33 -59.55 -30.08 -20.00
CA VAL A 33 -60.01 -28.84 -19.36
C VAL A 33 -58.92 -27.77 -19.51
N PRO A 34 -59.16 -26.69 -20.28
CA PRO A 34 -58.18 -25.62 -20.44
C PRO A 34 -57.96 -24.88 -19.10
N GLY A 35 -56.71 -24.49 -18.82
CA GLY A 35 -56.35 -23.74 -17.60
C GLY A 35 -55.96 -24.59 -16.39
N LEU A 36 -56.16 -25.92 -16.42
CA LEU A 36 -55.67 -26.81 -15.35
C LEU A 36 -54.23 -27.27 -15.61
N THR A 37 -53.40 -27.29 -14.56
CA THR A 37 -52.08 -27.94 -14.63
C THR A 37 -52.23 -29.45 -14.80
N ARG A 38 -51.19 -30.13 -15.32
CA ARG A 38 -51.20 -31.59 -15.54
C ARG A 38 -51.59 -32.39 -14.29
N ARG A 39 -51.20 -31.92 -13.09
CA ARG A 39 -51.57 -32.53 -11.81
C ARG A 39 -53.06 -32.37 -11.53
N GLN A 40 -53.58 -31.14 -11.60
CA GLN A 40 -54.99 -30.83 -11.35
C GLN A 40 -55.91 -31.57 -12.33
N TYR A 41 -55.53 -31.61 -13.62
CA TYR A 41 -56.27 -32.35 -14.65
C TYR A 41 -56.30 -33.85 -14.34
N LYS A 42 -55.16 -34.45 -13.96
CA LYS A 42 -55.10 -35.86 -13.56
C LYS A 42 -56.00 -36.13 -12.35
N THR A 43 -55.93 -35.31 -11.30
CA THR A 43 -56.79 -35.43 -10.12
C THR A 43 -58.28 -35.35 -10.50
N LEU A 44 -58.64 -34.44 -11.42
CA LEU A 44 -60.00 -34.32 -11.89
C LEU A 44 -60.46 -35.57 -12.67
N CYS A 45 -59.60 -36.13 -13.53
CA CYS A 45 -59.86 -37.41 -14.21
C CYS A 45 -60.01 -38.59 -13.23
N ASP A 46 -59.14 -38.67 -12.21
CA ASP A 46 -59.19 -39.70 -11.18
C ASP A 46 -60.50 -39.60 -10.36
N SER A 47 -61.16 -38.43 -10.30
CA SER A 47 -62.47 -38.26 -9.63
C SER A 47 -63.66 -38.90 -10.36
N VAL A 48 -63.51 -39.15 -11.66
CA VAL A 48 -64.56 -39.73 -12.54
C VAL A 48 -64.16 -41.09 -13.11
N ALA A 49 -63.10 -41.69 -12.59
CA ALA A 49 -62.63 -43.01 -13.02
C ALA A 49 -63.70 -44.09 -12.77
N PHE A 50 -63.86 -45.00 -13.74
CA PHE A 50 -64.85 -46.08 -13.68
C PHE A 50 -64.51 -47.15 -12.63
N THR A 51 -63.23 -47.41 -12.40
CA THR A 51 -62.79 -48.42 -11.43
C THR A 51 -62.57 -47.81 -10.05
N ARG A 52 -63.01 -48.53 -9.02
CA ARG A 52 -62.89 -48.07 -7.62
C ARG A 52 -61.45 -47.86 -7.18
N GLU A 53 -60.51 -48.61 -7.74
CA GLU A 53 -59.07 -48.50 -7.44
C GLU A 53 -58.46 -47.20 -7.97
N GLN A 54 -58.93 -46.72 -9.12
CA GLN A 54 -58.46 -45.48 -9.74
C GLN A 54 -59.28 -44.26 -9.30
N ARG A 55 -60.41 -44.48 -8.62
CA ARG A 55 -61.30 -43.42 -8.16
C ARG A 55 -60.80 -42.81 -6.86
N LEU A 56 -60.75 -41.47 -6.81
CA LEU A 56 -60.43 -40.74 -5.59
C LEU A 56 -61.31 -41.17 -4.40
N LYS A 57 -60.71 -41.25 -3.21
CA LYS A 57 -61.34 -41.85 -2.03
C LYS A 57 -62.18 -40.86 -1.24
N SER A 58 -61.92 -39.56 -1.39
CA SER A 58 -62.69 -38.50 -0.70
C SER A 58 -62.78 -37.20 -1.49
N ALA A 59 -63.77 -36.37 -1.15
CA ALA A 59 -63.88 -35.00 -1.66
C ALA A 59 -62.71 -34.11 -1.22
N ALA A 60 -62.12 -34.39 -0.05
CA ALA A 60 -60.95 -33.65 0.45
C ALA A 60 -59.72 -33.85 -0.43
N GLU A 61 -59.47 -35.08 -0.92
CA GLU A 61 -58.39 -35.38 -1.87
C GLU A 61 -58.57 -34.66 -3.21
N LEU A 62 -59.82 -34.53 -3.67
CA LEU A 62 -60.14 -33.80 -4.90
C LEU A 62 -59.85 -32.30 -4.74
N ILE A 63 -60.27 -31.69 -3.63
CA ILE A 63 -60.01 -30.28 -3.33
C ILE A 63 -58.50 -30.03 -3.18
N ASP A 64 -57.77 -30.95 -2.52
CA ASP A 64 -56.33 -30.81 -2.32
C ASP A 64 -55.54 -30.96 -3.63
N GLY A 65 -55.92 -31.90 -4.50
CA GLY A 65 -55.28 -32.06 -5.80
C GLY A 65 -55.64 -30.98 -6.83
N LEU A 66 -56.78 -30.29 -6.67
CA LEU A 66 -57.17 -29.12 -7.46
C LEU A 66 -56.55 -27.81 -6.94
N ARG A 67 -56.09 -27.76 -5.68
CA ARG A 67 -55.46 -26.57 -5.10
C ARG A 67 -54.18 -26.19 -5.85
N GLU A 68 -54.00 -24.90 -6.13
CA GLU A 68 -52.73 -24.37 -6.60
C GLU A 68 -51.69 -24.42 -5.47
N VAL A 69 -50.66 -25.25 -5.65
CA VAL A 69 -49.53 -25.28 -4.73
C VAL A 69 -48.58 -24.15 -5.14
N THR A 70 -48.47 -23.12 -4.30
CA THR A 70 -47.58 -21.99 -4.54
C THR A 70 -46.11 -22.45 -4.55
N TRP A 71 -45.27 -21.77 -5.33
CA TRP A 71 -43.83 -22.08 -5.41
C TRP A 71 -43.15 -22.07 -4.04
N CYS A 72 -43.57 -21.18 -3.14
CA CYS A 72 -43.09 -21.12 -1.76
C CYS A 72 -43.42 -22.38 -0.95
N GLN A 73 -44.55 -23.05 -1.21
CA GLN A 73 -44.92 -24.28 -0.49
C GLN A 73 -44.16 -25.51 -1.02
N ARG A 74 -43.78 -25.50 -2.31
CA ARG A 74 -43.03 -26.60 -2.96
C ARG A 74 -41.52 -26.51 -2.75
N TYR A 75 -40.97 -25.31 -2.74
CA TYR A 75 -39.52 -25.08 -2.64
C TYR A 75 -39.08 -24.36 -1.37
N GLY A 76 -39.99 -23.94 -0.50
CA GLY A 76 -39.63 -23.17 0.70
C GLY A 76 -38.60 -23.85 1.61
N ARG A 77 -38.77 -25.15 1.87
CA ARG A 77 -37.83 -25.92 2.72
C ARG A 77 -36.42 -26.04 2.10
N PRO A 78 -36.23 -26.52 0.86
CA PRO A 78 -34.90 -26.58 0.25
C PRO A 78 -34.27 -25.19 0.06
N PHE A 79 -35.08 -24.15 -0.21
CA PHE A 79 -34.58 -22.77 -0.30
C PHE A 79 -34.11 -22.24 1.06
N ALA A 80 -34.81 -22.56 2.14
CA ALA A 80 -34.40 -22.19 3.49
C ALA A 80 -33.07 -22.85 3.90
N TYR A 81 -32.89 -24.14 3.58
CA TYR A 81 -31.61 -24.83 3.80
C TYR A 81 -30.49 -24.24 2.93
N GLY A 82 -30.76 -23.96 1.65
CA GLY A 82 -29.81 -23.31 0.75
C GLY A 82 -29.38 -21.93 1.26
N ALA A 83 -30.34 -21.12 1.71
CA ALA A 83 -30.06 -19.81 2.31
C ALA A 83 -29.20 -19.94 3.58
N GLY A 84 -29.48 -20.92 4.45
CA GLY A 84 -28.66 -21.18 5.64
C GLY A 84 -27.20 -21.51 5.31
N VAL A 85 -26.96 -22.36 4.30
CA VAL A 85 -25.60 -22.70 3.86
C VAL A 85 -24.88 -21.47 3.30
N VAL A 86 -25.56 -20.64 2.49
CA VAL A 86 -24.97 -19.42 1.95
C VAL A 86 -24.59 -18.44 3.05
N VAL A 87 -25.44 -18.27 4.07
CA VAL A 87 -25.13 -17.42 5.23
C VAL A 87 -23.92 -17.96 6.00
N LEU A 88 -23.85 -19.27 6.24
CA LEU A 88 -22.69 -19.88 6.91
C LEU A 88 -21.39 -19.71 6.12
N LEU A 89 -21.43 -19.89 4.80
CA LEU A 89 -20.27 -19.66 3.94
C LEU A 89 -19.85 -18.18 3.93
N ALA A 90 -20.80 -17.26 3.90
CA ALA A 90 -20.51 -15.82 3.97
C ALA A 90 -19.86 -15.44 5.30
N LEU A 91 -20.37 -15.96 6.42
CA LEU A 91 -19.77 -15.75 7.74
C LEU A 91 -18.37 -16.36 7.84
N GLY A 92 -18.18 -17.58 7.31
CA GLY A 92 -16.87 -18.23 7.26
C GLY A 92 -15.86 -17.46 6.42
N ALA A 93 -16.26 -17.00 5.23
CA ALA A 93 -15.43 -16.19 4.35
C ALA A 93 -15.07 -14.84 4.98
N TRP A 94 -16.03 -14.19 5.66
CA TRP A 94 -15.80 -12.93 6.36
C TRP A 94 -14.84 -13.09 7.55
N GLY A 95 -15.00 -14.16 8.34
CA GLY A 95 -14.10 -14.49 9.44
C GLY A 95 -12.68 -14.78 8.95
N LEU A 96 -12.54 -15.59 7.90
CA LEU A 96 -11.24 -15.90 7.29
C LEU A 96 -10.56 -14.64 6.73
N SER A 97 -11.32 -13.78 6.02
CA SER A 97 -10.80 -12.53 5.48
C SER A 97 -10.30 -11.60 6.57
N ARG A 98 -11.02 -11.49 7.71
CA ARG A 98 -10.55 -10.70 8.84
C ARG A 98 -9.30 -11.28 9.47
N TYR A 99 -9.27 -12.60 9.68
CA TYR A 99 -8.12 -13.26 10.25
C TYR A 99 -6.84 -13.07 9.42
N LEU A 100 -6.95 -13.22 8.09
CA LEU A 100 -5.83 -12.96 7.17
C LEU A 100 -5.41 -11.49 7.18
N HIS A 101 -6.37 -10.57 7.25
CA HIS A 101 -6.10 -9.13 7.33
C HIS A 101 -5.37 -8.76 8.63
N ASP A 102 -5.79 -9.33 9.76
CA ASP A 102 -5.16 -9.13 11.07
C ASP A 102 -3.72 -9.69 11.09
N GLN A 103 -3.47 -10.84 10.44
CA GLN A 103 -2.11 -11.38 10.29
C GLN A 103 -1.21 -10.47 9.45
N GLN A 104 -1.72 -9.87 8.38
CA GLN A 104 -0.94 -8.96 7.54
C GLN A 104 -0.52 -7.71 8.33
N VAL A 105 -1.43 -7.15 9.13
CA VAL A 105 -1.14 -6.01 10.01
C VAL A 105 -0.11 -6.40 11.08
N ALA A 106 -0.28 -7.54 11.75
CA ALA A 106 0.64 -8.02 12.77
C ALA A 106 2.07 -8.19 12.23
N HIS A 107 2.22 -8.78 11.04
CA HIS A 107 3.53 -8.91 10.40
C HIS A 107 4.19 -7.58 10.06
N VAL A 108 3.42 -6.54 9.73
CA VAL A 108 3.98 -5.20 9.48
C VAL A 108 4.52 -4.61 10.77
N VAL A 109 3.77 -4.71 11.88
CA VAL A 109 4.15 -4.21 13.20
C VAL A 109 5.37 -4.95 13.76
N GLU A 110 5.37 -6.28 13.68
CA GLU A 110 6.49 -7.12 14.14
C GLU A 110 7.81 -6.68 13.50
N ARG A 111 7.83 -6.40 12.19
CA ARG A 111 9.06 -6.01 11.49
C ARG A 111 9.65 -4.66 11.90
N PHE A 112 8.95 -3.84 12.70
CA PHE A 112 9.54 -2.67 13.34
C PHE A 112 10.40 -3.03 14.55
N ALA A 113 10.12 -4.14 15.22
CA ALA A 113 10.90 -4.57 16.37
C ALA A 113 12.30 -5.03 15.94
N PRO A 114 13.37 -4.58 16.62
CA PRO A 114 14.75 -4.94 16.28
C PRO A 114 15.07 -6.42 16.53
N THR A 115 14.26 -7.11 17.33
CA THR A 115 14.41 -8.54 17.63
C THR A 115 14.04 -9.45 16.47
N ASN A 116 13.34 -8.93 15.45
CA ASN A 116 12.91 -9.73 14.32
C ASN A 116 14.01 -9.90 13.27
N ALA A 117 14.26 -11.14 12.86
CA ALA A 117 15.25 -11.46 11.83
C ALA A 117 14.98 -10.81 10.46
N ARG A 118 13.74 -10.37 10.22
CA ARG A 118 13.30 -9.67 8.99
C ARG A 118 12.88 -8.23 9.27
N HIS A 119 13.50 -7.57 10.24
CA HIS A 119 13.22 -6.17 10.55
C HIS A 119 13.44 -5.27 9.31
N TYR A 120 12.81 -4.10 9.28
CA TYR A 120 13.00 -3.17 8.17
C TYR A 120 14.46 -2.67 8.13
N ALA A 121 15.08 -2.75 6.95
CA ALA A 121 16.47 -2.35 6.77
C ALA A 121 16.63 -0.82 6.64
N ASN A 122 15.58 -0.12 6.21
CA ASN A 122 15.55 1.33 6.07
C ASN A 122 14.13 1.87 6.23
N VAL A 123 14.03 3.18 6.45
CA VAL A 123 12.74 3.87 6.63
C VAL A 123 11.88 3.80 5.37
N GLY A 124 12.47 3.79 4.17
CA GLY A 124 11.73 3.65 2.91
C GLY A 124 10.94 2.34 2.82
N GLN A 125 11.53 1.22 3.22
CA GLN A 125 10.86 -0.09 3.28
C GLN A 125 9.73 -0.08 4.29
N ALA A 126 9.96 0.50 5.48
CA ALA A 126 8.94 0.61 6.52
C ALA A 126 7.74 1.46 6.04
N MET A 127 8.01 2.61 5.42
CA MET A 127 6.98 3.49 4.87
C MET A 127 6.23 2.84 3.71
N THR A 128 6.91 2.07 2.86
CA THR A 128 6.27 1.31 1.77
C THR A 128 5.31 0.25 2.34
N ALA A 129 5.74 -0.48 3.37
CA ALA A 129 4.89 -1.46 4.04
C ALA A 129 3.66 -0.81 4.71
N LEU A 130 3.85 0.32 5.40
CA LEU A 130 2.75 1.06 6.02
C LEU A 130 1.77 1.66 5.00
N ASN A 131 2.27 2.17 3.87
CA ASN A 131 1.44 2.72 2.80
C ASN A 131 0.70 1.63 2.01
N GLY A 132 1.14 0.37 2.10
CA GLY A 132 0.42 -0.77 1.57
C GLY A 132 -0.82 -1.18 2.40
N LEU A 133 -0.94 -0.67 3.64
CA LEU A 133 -2.09 -0.92 4.49
C LEU A 133 -3.23 0.08 4.23
N ASN A 134 -4.45 -0.27 4.64
CA ASN A 134 -5.59 0.64 4.58
C ASN A 134 -5.33 1.84 5.54
N PRO A 135 -5.72 3.08 5.16
CA PRO A 135 -5.62 4.25 6.03
C PRO A 135 -6.06 4.03 7.48
N ARG A 136 -7.13 3.25 7.73
CA ARG A 136 -7.61 2.96 9.09
C ARG A 136 -6.59 2.16 9.90
N ASP A 137 -6.00 1.13 9.31
CA ASP A 137 -5.01 0.27 9.98
C ASP A 137 -3.73 1.05 10.24
N ARG A 138 -3.30 1.88 9.29
CA ARG A 138 -2.13 2.76 9.49
C ARG A 138 -2.34 3.71 10.67
N THR A 139 -3.51 4.35 10.77
CA THR A 139 -3.82 5.23 11.90
C THR A 139 -3.87 4.44 13.21
N ARG A 140 -4.45 3.23 13.19
CA ARG A 140 -4.48 2.34 14.36
C ARG A 140 -3.07 1.98 14.85
N ILE A 141 -2.18 1.56 13.95
CA ILE A 141 -0.78 1.22 14.28
C ILE A 141 -0.05 2.43 14.84
N VAL A 142 -0.20 3.63 14.25
CA VAL A 142 0.47 4.84 14.77
C VAL A 142 -0.01 5.20 16.17
N LEU A 143 -1.28 4.92 16.50
CA LEU A 143 -1.86 5.19 17.81
C LEU A 143 -1.55 4.10 18.84
N GLU A 144 -1.64 2.82 18.47
CA GLU A 144 -1.46 1.67 19.37
C GLU A 144 0.03 1.30 19.52
N ASP A 145 0.77 1.26 18.42
CA ASP A 145 2.17 0.80 18.34
C ASP A 145 3.16 1.95 18.10
N GLY A 146 2.75 3.19 18.40
CA GLY A 146 3.55 4.39 18.18
C GLY A 146 4.93 4.36 18.86
N GLU A 147 5.05 3.69 20.01
CA GLU A 147 6.32 3.52 20.72
C GLU A 147 7.31 2.63 19.94
N ILE A 148 6.82 1.54 19.33
CA ILE A 148 7.66 0.64 18.53
C ILE A 148 8.20 1.39 17.31
N ILE A 149 7.32 2.16 16.64
CA ILE A 149 7.72 3.00 15.50
C ILE A 149 8.72 4.07 15.96
N GLN A 150 8.47 4.73 17.09
CA GLN A 150 9.38 5.73 17.66
C GLN A 150 10.77 5.15 17.88
N ASN A 151 10.87 3.98 18.53
CA ASN A 151 12.14 3.33 18.83
C ASN A 151 12.88 2.91 17.55
N PHE A 152 12.16 2.42 16.54
CA PHE A 152 12.71 2.14 15.22
C PHE A 152 13.31 3.40 14.57
N LEU A 153 12.56 4.51 14.57
CA LEU A 153 13.01 5.78 13.98
C LEU A 153 14.22 6.36 14.73
N LEU A 154 14.20 6.33 16.07
CA LEU A 154 15.32 6.78 16.90
C LEU A 154 16.60 5.97 16.61
N ASN A 155 16.48 4.64 16.54
CA ASN A 155 17.60 3.79 16.18
C ASN A 155 18.13 4.11 14.78
N ARG A 156 17.22 4.39 13.84
CA ARG A 156 17.62 4.77 12.48
C ARG A 156 18.34 6.12 12.44
N ILE A 157 17.86 7.11 13.18
CA ILE A 157 18.52 8.42 13.28
C ILE A 157 19.96 8.24 13.78
N ARG A 158 20.15 7.47 14.86
CA ARG A 158 21.49 7.18 15.41
C ARG A 158 22.41 6.46 14.42
N SER A 159 21.86 5.62 13.55
CA SER A 159 22.67 4.97 12.49
C SER A 159 23.15 5.95 11.41
N HIS A 160 22.49 7.09 11.23
CA HIS A 160 22.86 8.13 10.26
C HIS A 160 23.66 9.27 10.89
N TRP A 161 23.47 9.52 12.18
CA TRP A 161 24.12 10.60 12.90
C TRP A 161 24.71 10.07 14.20
N ASP A 162 26.01 9.78 14.16
CA ASP A 162 26.79 9.36 15.32
C ASP A 162 28.07 10.20 15.43
N PRO A 163 28.06 11.25 16.27
CA PRO A 163 29.23 12.07 16.53
C PRO A 163 30.39 11.29 17.16
N SER A 164 30.14 10.17 17.83
CA SER A 164 31.20 9.41 18.53
C SER A 164 32.10 8.61 17.57
N VAL A 165 31.61 8.31 16.36
CA VAL A 165 32.32 7.51 15.35
C VAL A 165 32.66 8.36 14.10
N ASP A 166 32.55 9.69 14.18
CA ASP A 166 32.74 10.64 13.05
C ASP A 166 31.82 10.32 11.85
N HIS A 167 30.65 9.73 12.09
CA HIS A 167 29.68 9.39 11.04
C HIS A 167 28.55 10.42 10.98
N TYR A 168 28.55 11.21 9.91
CA TYR A 168 27.57 12.28 9.70
C TYR A 168 26.87 12.10 8.35
N ASP A 169 25.60 11.71 8.39
CA ASP A 169 24.67 11.68 7.26
C ASP A 169 23.39 12.46 7.64
N PHE A 170 23.49 13.78 7.63
CA PHE A 170 22.36 14.66 7.97
C PHE A 170 21.17 14.44 7.02
N ALA A 171 21.44 14.29 5.72
CA ALA A 171 20.40 14.00 4.73
C ALA A 171 19.70 12.67 5.00
N GLY A 172 20.41 11.69 5.56
CA GLY A 172 19.88 10.44 6.10
C GLY A 172 18.94 10.66 7.26
N ALA A 173 19.40 11.37 8.30
CA ALA A 173 18.60 11.69 9.47
C ALA A 173 17.32 12.48 9.10
N GLU A 174 17.44 13.47 8.21
CA GLU A 174 16.32 14.28 7.73
C GLU A 174 15.23 13.46 7.05
N ARG A 175 15.62 12.47 6.24
CA ARG A 175 14.67 11.52 5.63
C ARG A 175 13.89 10.73 6.68
N VAL A 176 14.47 10.46 7.85
CA VAL A 176 13.77 9.79 8.96
C VAL A 176 12.75 10.74 9.60
N PHE A 177 13.11 12.01 9.81
CA PHE A 177 12.18 13.02 10.34
C PHE A 177 11.00 13.29 9.40
N GLN A 178 11.25 13.35 8.08
CA GLN A 178 10.18 13.46 7.08
C GLN A 178 9.21 12.27 7.12
N ALA A 179 9.71 11.05 7.39
CA ALA A 179 8.85 9.88 7.55
C ALA A 179 7.98 9.98 8.81
N ARG A 180 8.54 10.48 9.93
CA ARG A 180 7.77 10.78 11.16
C ARG A 180 6.63 11.76 10.86
N ASP A 181 6.88 12.80 10.07
CA ASP A 181 5.88 13.81 9.73
C ASP A 181 4.77 13.25 8.81
N GLN A 182 5.14 12.42 7.84
CA GLN A 182 4.18 11.72 6.98
C GLN A 182 3.25 10.79 7.78
N LEU A 183 3.77 10.15 8.82
CA LEU A 183 3.00 9.31 9.72
C LEU A 183 2.13 10.11 10.69
N ARG A 184 2.35 11.43 10.79
CA ARG A 184 1.75 12.31 11.82
C ARG A 184 1.96 11.75 13.23
N LEU A 185 3.11 11.11 13.45
CA LEU A 185 3.47 10.53 14.74
C LEU A 185 3.94 11.64 15.68
N TYR A 186 3.18 11.89 16.74
CA TYR A 186 3.59 12.84 17.78
C TYR A 186 4.56 12.17 18.75
N SER A 187 5.81 12.64 18.80
CA SER A 187 6.85 12.10 19.68
C SER A 187 7.77 13.20 20.22
N PRO A 188 7.66 13.55 21.52
CA PRO A 188 8.56 14.50 22.16
C PRO A 188 10.03 14.02 22.19
N ALA A 189 10.27 12.72 22.06
CA ALA A 189 11.64 12.18 21.99
C ALA A 189 12.28 12.50 20.64
N LEU A 190 11.58 12.23 19.54
CA LEU A 190 12.06 12.56 18.19
C LEU A 190 12.24 14.07 18.00
N ASP A 191 11.34 14.88 18.55
CA ASP A 191 11.44 16.35 18.45
C ASP A 191 12.67 16.90 19.20
N ARG A 192 13.05 16.27 20.33
CA ARG A 192 14.28 16.63 21.06
C ARG A 192 15.51 16.23 20.29
N GLU A 193 15.55 15.02 19.74
CA GLU A 193 16.67 14.53 18.93
C GLU A 193 16.84 15.37 17.67
N HIS A 194 15.75 15.76 17.00
CA HIS A 194 15.81 16.63 15.81
C HIS A 194 16.53 17.95 16.13
N ARG A 195 16.08 18.65 17.18
CA ARG A 195 16.70 19.91 17.61
C ARG A 195 18.16 19.71 18.04
N ALA A 196 18.47 18.61 18.71
CA ALA A 196 19.84 18.31 19.12
C ALA A 196 20.77 18.13 17.91
N ILE A 197 20.32 17.39 16.88
CA ILE A 197 21.07 17.20 15.64
C ILE A 197 21.24 18.51 14.88
N GLU A 198 20.18 19.33 14.78
CA GLU A 198 20.27 20.65 14.14
C GLU A 198 21.27 21.56 14.86
N GLN A 199 21.24 21.59 16.20
CA GLN A 199 22.20 22.36 17.00
C GLN A 199 23.63 21.85 16.80
N GLN A 200 23.85 20.54 16.91
CA GLN A 200 25.17 19.93 16.71
C GLN A 200 25.70 20.19 15.30
N ARG A 201 24.86 20.10 14.27
CA ARG A 201 25.23 20.44 12.90
C ARG A 201 25.69 21.90 12.81
N ASN A 202 24.92 22.82 13.39
CA ASN A 202 25.25 24.24 13.35
C ASN A 202 26.58 24.52 14.08
N ASP A 203 26.79 23.92 15.24
CA ASP A 203 28.03 24.08 16.02
C ASP A 203 29.24 23.49 15.29
N LEU A 204 29.09 22.32 14.67
CA LEU A 204 30.12 21.70 13.84
C LEU A 204 30.44 22.55 12.60
N LEU A 205 29.42 23.06 11.92
CA LEU A 205 29.61 23.94 10.76
C LEU A 205 30.30 25.25 11.16
N ASN A 206 29.94 25.86 12.29
CA ASN A 206 30.60 27.06 12.81
C ASN A 206 32.07 26.78 13.17
N THR A 207 32.35 25.62 13.77
CA THR A 207 33.71 25.20 14.10
C THR A 207 34.54 25.00 12.83
N LEU A 208 33.97 24.33 11.83
CA LEU A 208 34.65 24.11 10.55
C LEU A 208 34.83 25.40 9.75
N ASP A 209 33.89 26.35 9.84
CA ASP A 209 34.03 27.68 9.23
C ASP A 209 35.18 28.46 9.88
N THR A 210 35.26 28.47 11.22
CA THR A 210 36.37 29.10 11.95
C THR A 210 37.71 28.47 11.55
N GLN A 211 37.80 27.13 11.54
CA GLN A 211 39.00 26.41 11.10
C GLN A 211 39.34 26.70 9.64
N LEU A 212 38.34 26.83 8.77
CA LEU A 212 38.52 27.15 7.37
C LEU A 212 39.10 28.56 7.21
N MET A 213 38.55 29.56 7.91
CA MET A 213 39.06 30.94 7.88
C MET A 213 40.49 31.05 8.39
N GLU A 214 40.81 30.37 9.49
CA GLU A 214 42.17 30.32 10.05
C GLU A 214 43.18 29.70 9.08
N ARG A 215 42.81 28.61 8.40
CA ARG A 215 43.69 27.97 7.40
C ARG A 215 43.84 28.81 6.14
N ILE A 216 42.76 29.47 5.72
CA ILE A 216 42.78 30.44 4.63
C ILE A 216 43.74 31.58 4.97
N SER A 217 43.68 32.13 6.20
CA SER A 217 44.56 33.23 6.62
C SER A 217 46.03 32.79 6.77
N ALA A 218 46.27 31.57 7.25
CA ALA A 218 47.61 30.97 7.34
C ALA A 218 48.26 30.63 5.98
N GLY A 219 47.52 30.72 4.87
CA GLY A 219 48.04 30.47 3.53
C GLY A 219 48.23 28.99 3.18
N ALA A 220 47.74 28.07 4.01
CA ALA A 220 47.82 26.63 3.81
C ALA A 220 46.72 26.11 2.85
N ILE A 221 46.59 26.72 1.67
CA ILE A 221 45.48 26.49 0.73
C ILE A 221 45.71 25.26 -0.17
N PHE A 222 46.97 24.91 -0.38
CA PHE A 222 47.43 23.76 -1.19
C PHE A 222 48.34 22.80 -0.42
N ALA A 223 48.52 23.03 0.89
CA ALA A 223 49.27 22.09 1.71
C ALA A 223 48.57 20.71 1.66
N SER A 224 49.34 19.64 1.84
CA SER A 224 48.89 18.25 1.99
C SER A 224 49.10 17.80 3.44
N GLN A 225 48.55 18.53 4.40
CA GLN A 225 48.56 18.18 5.81
C GLN A 225 47.25 17.43 6.19
N PRO A 226 47.25 16.57 7.22
CA PRO A 226 46.05 15.84 7.66
C PRO A 226 44.84 16.74 8.02
N HIS A 227 45.04 18.06 8.13
CA HIS A 227 44.04 19.08 8.42
C HIS A 227 44.00 20.17 7.34
N ASP A 228 43.96 19.82 6.05
CA ASP A 228 43.88 20.83 4.98
C ASP A 228 42.50 21.42 4.77
N VAL A 229 42.48 22.54 4.04
CA VAL A 229 41.27 23.16 3.47
C VAL A 229 40.43 22.14 2.68
N ILE A 230 41.09 21.27 1.90
CA ILE A 230 40.41 20.24 1.09
C ILE A 230 39.73 19.20 1.99
N ALA A 231 40.40 18.74 3.05
CA ALA A 231 39.85 17.78 4.00
C ALA A 231 38.64 18.38 4.75
N THR A 232 38.73 19.64 5.19
CA THR A 232 37.60 20.35 5.81
C THR A 232 36.44 20.54 4.83
N MET A 233 36.71 20.88 3.57
CA MET A 233 35.66 21.00 2.55
C MET A 233 35.00 19.67 2.23
N ALA A 234 35.75 18.57 2.20
CA ALA A 234 35.21 17.23 2.04
C ALA A 234 34.31 16.84 3.22
N LYS A 235 34.72 17.15 4.46
CA LYS A 235 33.88 16.94 5.66
C LYS A 235 32.60 17.76 5.60
N ILE A 236 32.68 19.05 5.26
CA ILE A 236 31.49 19.90 5.09
C ILE A 236 30.55 19.32 4.02
N ARG A 237 31.08 18.87 2.89
CA ARG A 237 30.28 18.28 1.80
C ARG A 237 29.62 16.97 2.20
N ALA A 238 30.28 16.14 3.00
CA ALA A 238 29.71 14.91 3.52
C ALA A 238 28.56 15.19 4.49
N MET A 239 28.70 16.19 5.36
CA MET A 239 27.65 16.59 6.31
C MET A 239 26.48 17.32 5.66
N ASP A 240 26.77 18.30 4.81
CA ASP A 240 25.80 19.14 4.14
C ASP A 240 26.30 19.54 2.73
N PRO A 241 25.86 18.82 1.67
CA PRO A 241 26.25 19.12 0.31
C PRO A 241 25.71 20.46 -0.20
N THR A 242 24.72 21.05 0.49
CA THR A 242 24.09 22.33 0.14
C THR A 242 24.65 23.52 0.91
N SER A 243 25.62 23.30 1.80
CA SER A 243 26.18 24.33 2.67
C SER A 243 26.75 25.53 1.89
N ALA A 244 26.46 26.74 2.35
CA ALA A 244 27.03 27.97 1.81
C ALA A 244 28.56 28.01 1.95
N LEU A 245 29.13 27.31 2.94
CA LEU A 245 30.58 27.22 3.18
C LEU A 245 31.32 26.60 1.98
N LEU A 246 30.66 25.71 1.22
CA LEU A 246 31.22 25.10 0.00
C LEU A 246 31.35 26.10 -1.16
N LYS A 247 30.70 27.27 -1.06
CA LYS A 247 30.71 28.34 -2.07
C LYS A 247 31.51 29.55 -1.60
N ASN A 248 32.50 29.35 -0.73
CA ASN A 248 33.30 30.43 -0.17
C ASN A 248 34.10 31.18 -1.26
N SER A 249 33.65 32.40 -1.58
CA SER A 249 34.23 33.27 -2.61
C SER A 249 35.65 33.75 -2.28
N GLN A 250 36.00 33.89 -1.00
CA GLN A 250 37.34 34.30 -0.59
C GLN A 250 38.37 33.21 -0.89
N LEU A 251 38.01 31.96 -0.60
CA LEU A 251 38.86 30.81 -0.90
C LEU A 251 39.03 30.63 -2.42
N GLU A 252 37.95 30.77 -3.19
CA GLU A 252 37.98 30.74 -4.66
C GLU A 252 38.93 31.82 -5.22
N LEU A 253 38.87 33.04 -4.68
CA LEU A 253 39.75 34.13 -5.08
C LEU A 253 41.23 33.83 -4.75
N LYS A 254 41.52 33.28 -3.57
CA LYS A 254 42.90 32.92 -3.22
C LYS A 254 43.46 31.82 -4.11
N TYR A 255 42.64 30.82 -4.48
CA TYR A 255 43.02 29.82 -5.48
C TYR A 255 43.35 30.48 -6.83
N ASP A 256 42.51 31.39 -7.31
CA ASP A 256 42.76 32.12 -8.57
C ASP A 256 44.06 32.92 -8.56
N ILE A 257 44.31 33.67 -7.48
CA ILE A 257 45.53 34.49 -7.32
C ILE A 257 46.77 33.59 -7.33
N ALA A 258 46.78 32.50 -6.57
CA ALA A 258 47.94 31.62 -6.49
C ALA A 258 48.23 30.91 -7.82
N ILE A 259 47.20 30.44 -8.54
CA ILE A 259 47.34 29.86 -9.87
C ILE A 259 47.89 30.92 -10.84
N GLY A 260 47.37 32.15 -10.78
CA GLY A 260 47.84 33.28 -11.58
C GLY A 260 49.31 33.62 -11.32
N GLN A 261 49.76 33.56 -10.07
CA GLN A 261 51.17 33.79 -9.71
C GLN A 261 52.10 32.69 -10.25
N SER A 262 51.70 31.41 -10.15
CA SER A 262 52.48 30.30 -10.73
C SER A 262 52.53 30.37 -12.26
N LEU A 263 51.44 30.78 -12.91
CA LEU A 263 51.43 31.04 -14.36
C LEU A 263 52.35 32.21 -14.74
N GLY A 264 52.27 33.33 -14.03
CA GLY A 264 53.14 34.50 -14.26
C GLY A 264 54.62 34.21 -14.02
N SER A 265 54.93 33.27 -13.14
CA SER A 265 56.29 32.80 -12.85
C SER A 265 56.79 31.70 -13.80
N GLY A 266 56.00 31.32 -14.81
CA GLY A 266 56.35 30.27 -15.77
C GLY A 266 56.30 28.84 -15.23
N GLN A 267 55.78 28.63 -14.02
CA GLN A 267 55.70 27.32 -13.36
C GLN A 267 54.44 26.54 -13.80
N ILE A 268 54.36 26.19 -15.08
CA ILE A 268 53.16 25.60 -15.71
C ILE A 268 52.72 24.30 -15.02
N ALA A 269 53.67 23.42 -14.67
CA ALA A 269 53.37 22.14 -14.01
C ALA A 269 52.73 22.35 -12.62
N GLN A 270 53.22 23.33 -11.85
CA GLN A 270 52.66 23.67 -10.54
C GLN A 270 51.27 24.28 -10.68
N ALA A 271 51.07 25.19 -11.64
CA ALA A 271 49.78 25.77 -11.94
C ALA A 271 48.74 24.70 -12.35
N GLN A 272 49.15 23.66 -13.11
CA GLN A 272 48.28 22.53 -13.45
C GLN A 272 47.82 21.76 -12.21
N GLN A 273 48.76 21.44 -11.33
CA GLN A 273 48.45 20.69 -10.10
C GLN A 273 47.52 21.50 -9.18
N GLN A 274 47.82 22.79 -8.98
CA GLN A 274 46.99 23.71 -8.20
C GLN A 274 45.58 23.85 -8.78
N LEU A 275 45.46 24.00 -10.10
CA LEU A 275 44.17 24.08 -10.78
C LEU A 275 43.34 22.80 -10.64
N LYS A 276 43.98 21.62 -10.75
CA LYS A 276 43.31 20.34 -10.56
C LYS A 276 42.75 20.21 -9.15
N LEU A 277 43.52 20.61 -8.13
CA LEU A 277 43.07 20.63 -6.74
C LEU A 277 41.92 21.63 -6.54
N ALA A 278 42.07 22.86 -7.01
CA ALA A 278 41.04 23.91 -6.88
C ALA A 278 39.71 23.51 -7.52
N ARG A 279 39.72 22.84 -8.69
CA ARG A 279 38.50 22.35 -9.36
C ARG A 279 37.84 21.17 -8.64
N SER A 280 38.58 20.40 -7.84
CA SER A 280 37.98 19.34 -7.01
C SER A 280 37.17 19.91 -5.84
N VAL A 281 37.59 21.07 -5.32
CA VAL A 281 36.88 21.82 -4.29
C VAL A 281 35.74 22.64 -4.91
N PHE A 282 35.99 23.33 -6.03
CA PHE A 282 35.03 24.20 -6.73
C PHE A 282 34.80 23.75 -8.18
N PRO A 283 34.00 22.68 -8.41
CA PRO A 283 33.75 22.18 -9.76
C PRO A 283 33.01 23.19 -10.64
N ASP A 284 32.13 24.02 -10.05
CA ASP A 284 31.25 24.95 -10.77
C ASP A 284 31.82 26.37 -10.92
N SER A 285 33.08 26.60 -10.52
CA SER A 285 33.70 27.93 -10.58
C SER A 285 33.97 28.36 -12.03
N ARG A 286 33.35 29.47 -12.44
CA ARG A 286 33.64 30.12 -13.73
C ARG A 286 35.05 30.71 -13.78
N ARG A 287 35.58 31.22 -12.66
CA ARG A 287 36.92 31.83 -12.59
C ARG A 287 38.01 30.79 -12.87
N LEU A 288 37.91 29.64 -12.20
CA LEU A 288 38.85 28.53 -12.41
C LEU A 288 38.71 27.92 -13.81
N ALA A 289 37.52 27.94 -14.41
CA ALA A 289 37.32 27.51 -15.80
C ALA A 289 38.09 28.41 -16.79
N VAL A 290 38.11 29.73 -16.58
CA VAL A 290 38.89 30.66 -17.40
C VAL A 290 40.39 30.40 -17.26
N ARG A 291 40.89 30.17 -16.03
CA ARG A 291 42.30 29.81 -15.80
C ARG A 291 42.70 28.50 -16.49
N ALA A 292 41.80 27.53 -16.52
CA ALA A 292 42.02 26.26 -17.21
C ALA A 292 42.24 26.46 -18.72
N GLN A 293 41.45 27.34 -19.35
CA GLN A 293 41.62 27.67 -20.76
C GLN A 293 42.95 28.40 -21.04
N GLN A 294 43.31 29.37 -20.19
CA GLN A 294 44.59 30.08 -20.29
C GLN A 294 45.78 29.13 -20.20
N LEU A 295 45.72 28.20 -19.24
CA LEU A 295 46.78 27.23 -19.04
C LEU A 295 46.89 26.25 -20.22
N ALA A 296 45.76 25.81 -20.78
CA ALA A 296 45.74 24.94 -21.96
C ALA A 296 46.38 25.60 -23.20
N ALA A 297 46.11 26.90 -23.42
CA ALA A 297 46.74 27.68 -24.48
C ALA A 297 48.27 27.77 -24.32
N LEU A 298 48.74 27.98 -23.08
CA LEU A 298 50.18 28.06 -22.78
C LEU A 298 50.89 26.71 -22.88
N SER A 299 50.20 25.59 -22.64
CA SER A 299 50.79 24.25 -22.80
C SER A 299 50.82 23.73 -24.25
N SER A 300 50.11 24.40 -25.16
CA SER A 300 50.07 24.06 -26.59
C SER A 300 50.95 24.96 -27.47
N SER A 301 51.62 25.93 -26.85
CA SER A 301 52.62 26.82 -27.47
C SER A 301 54.02 26.30 -27.20
#